data_AF-A0A928PY65-F1
#
_entry.id   AF-A0A928PY65-F1
#
_cell.length_a   1.000
_cell.length_b   1.000
_cell.length_c   1.000
_cell.angle_alpha   90.00
_cell.angle_beta   90.00
_cell.angle_gamma   90.00
#
_symmetry.space_group_name_H-M   'P 1'
#
loop_
_entity.id
_entity.type
_entity.pdbx_description
1 polymer ?
#
loop_
_entity_poly.entity_id
_entity_poly.type
_entity_poly.pdbx_seq_one_letter_code
_entity_poly.pdbx_strand_id
1 'polypeptide(L)'
;MQNFGMSMLWFWVCYAIVTCVGILHTIFNIYVLKMKPMDENGMGEGYEKTKPWHPLYNIILFSLFGWLYMNGLAEPTMTEALITGAIWAGICIVFDVFGWVLIKHPWSLSFEEFYVDYQPWITLIYLAIFAGPAVGYLFTLI
;
A
#
# COMPACT_ATOMS: atom_id res chain seq x y z
N MET A 1 5.14 -14.77 15.64
CA MET A 1 3.90 -14.36 14.96
C MET A 1 2.79 -15.35 15.26
N GLN A 2 1.71 -14.92 15.91
CA GLN A 2 0.52 -15.74 16.14
C GLN A 2 -0.32 -15.80 14.85
N ASN A 3 -0.92 -16.94 14.52
CA ASN A 3 -1.85 -17.06 13.38
C ASN A 3 -1.36 -16.43 12.06
N PHE A 4 -0.14 -16.79 11.62
CA PHE A 4 0.47 -16.28 10.38
C PHE A 4 -0.45 -16.36 9.15
N GLY A 5 -1.22 -17.44 9.01
CA GLY A 5 -2.19 -17.59 7.90
C GLY A 5 -3.27 -16.50 7.90
N MET A 6 -3.77 -16.10 9.07
CA MET A 6 -4.72 -15.00 9.21
C MET A 6 -4.06 -13.65 8.90
N SER A 7 -2.81 -13.45 9.33
CA SER A 7 -2.01 -12.28 8.98
C SER A 7 -1.90 -12.13 7.46
N MET A 8 -1.55 -13.20 6.75
CA MET A 8 -1.43 -13.19 5.29
C MET A 8 -2.76 -12.98 4.58
N LEU A 9 -3.85 -13.54 5.09
CA LEU A 9 -5.19 -13.28 4.56
C LEU A 9 -5.51 -11.77 4.62
N TRP A 10 -5.36 -11.15 5.78
CA TRP A 10 -5.63 -9.72 5.94
C TRP A 10 -4.69 -8.84 5.11
N PHE A 11 -3.41 -9.20 5.05
CA PHE A 11 -2.43 -8.54 4.20
C PHE A 11 -2.86 -8.53 2.72
N TRP A 12 -3.13 -9.69 2.13
CA TRP A 12 -3.45 -9.79 0.70
C TRP A 12 -4.76 -9.12 0.35
N VAL A 13 -5.77 -9.21 1.24
CA VAL A 13 -7.04 -8.49 1.05
C VAL A 13 -6.82 -6.98 1.11
N CYS A 14 -6.07 -6.49 2.10
CA CYS A 14 -5.74 -5.06 2.22
C CYS A 14 -4.96 -4.56 0.99
N TYR A 15 -3.93 -5.31 0.58
CA TYR A 15 -3.11 -5.00 -0.59
C TYR A 15 -3.95 -4.90 -1.87
N ALA A 16 -4.83 -5.87 -2.12
CA ALA A 16 -5.71 -5.84 -3.28
C ALA A 16 -6.64 -4.63 -3.24
N ILE A 17 -7.25 -4.32 -2.08
CA ILE A 17 -8.17 -3.19 -1.94
C ILE A 17 -7.44 -1.86 -2.16
N VAL A 18 -6.29 -1.62 -1.52
CA VAL A 18 -5.58 -0.34 -1.65
C VAL A 18 -5.08 -0.12 -3.08
N THR A 19 -4.62 -1.17 -3.75
CA THR A 19 -4.23 -1.12 -5.16
C THR A 19 -5.41 -0.79 -6.05
N CYS A 20 -6.57 -1.43 -5.83
CA CYS A 20 -7.79 -1.09 -6.56
C CYS A 20 -8.21 0.37 -6.33
N VAL A 21 -8.13 0.88 -5.11
CA VAL A 21 -8.46 2.29 -4.80
C VAL A 21 -7.54 3.25 -5.57
N GLY A 22 -6.22 3.00 -5.59
CA GLY A 22 -5.28 3.82 -6.35
C GLY A 22 -5.52 3.80 -7.86
N ILE A 23 -5.78 2.61 -8.42
CA ILE A 23 -6.12 2.44 -9.84
C ILE A 23 -7.42 3.17 -10.18
N LEU A 24 -8.48 2.97 -9.39
CA LEU A 24 -9.78 3.60 -9.62
C LEU A 24 -9.71 5.12 -9.50
N HIS A 25 -8.92 5.65 -8.57
CA HIS A 25 -8.70 7.11 -8.48
C HIS A 25 -7.95 7.63 -9.70
N THR A 26 -6.92 6.93 -10.17
CA THR A 26 -6.22 7.31 -11.41
C THR A 26 -7.16 7.30 -12.61
N ILE A 27 -8.00 6.26 -12.75
CA ILE A 27 -9.04 6.16 -13.78
C ILE A 27 -10.03 7.32 -13.67
N PHE A 28 -10.49 7.66 -12.46
CA PHE A 28 -11.37 8.80 -12.24
C PHE A 28 -10.74 10.11 -12.72
N ASN A 29 -9.48 10.35 -12.37
CA ASN A 29 -8.73 11.54 -12.80
C ASN A 29 -8.63 11.64 -14.33
N ILE A 30 -8.37 10.52 -15.01
CA ILE A 30 -8.26 10.50 -16.48
C ILE A 30 -9.63 10.68 -17.15
N TYR A 31 -10.62 9.86 -16.78
CA TYR A 31 -11.88 9.80 -17.54
C TYR A 31 -12.91 10.84 -17.12
N VAL A 32 -12.95 11.20 -15.83
CA VAL A 32 -13.90 12.16 -15.28
C VAL A 32 -13.32 13.56 -15.27
N LEU A 33 -12.11 13.72 -14.71
CA LEU A 33 -11.45 15.05 -14.64
C LEU A 33 -10.69 15.42 -15.92
N LYS A 34 -10.66 14.54 -16.93
CA LYS A 34 -10.03 14.76 -18.24
C LYS A 34 -8.52 15.05 -18.18
N MET A 35 -7.85 14.56 -17.13
CA MET A 35 -6.39 14.66 -17.01
C MET A 35 -5.70 13.72 -18.00
N LYS A 36 -4.47 14.08 -18.40
CA LYS A 36 -3.72 13.27 -19.36
C LYS A 36 -3.34 11.90 -18.78
N PRO A 37 -3.54 10.80 -19.54
CA PRO A 37 -3.05 9.48 -19.15
C PRO A 37 -1.52 9.40 -19.29
N MET A 38 -0.97 8.28 -18.83
CA MET A 38 0.43 7.91 -19.00
C MET A 38 0.75 7.69 -20.49
N ASP A 39 1.90 8.16 -20.94
CA ASP A 39 2.39 8.02 -22.32
C ASP A 39 3.91 7.78 -22.36
N GLU A 40 4.49 7.76 -23.57
CA GLU A 40 5.93 7.54 -23.77
C GLU A 40 6.84 8.61 -23.15
N ASN A 41 6.28 9.78 -22.79
CA ASN A 41 7.01 10.92 -22.24
C ASN A 41 6.85 11.06 -20.71
N GLY A 42 6.12 10.16 -20.06
CA GLY A 42 6.08 10.07 -18.59
C GLY A 42 4.78 9.52 -18.00
N MET A 43 4.69 9.58 -16.68
CA MET A 43 3.63 8.92 -15.89
C MET A 43 2.21 9.50 -16.10
N GLY A 44 2.07 10.63 -16.77
CA GLY A 44 0.78 11.27 -17.03
C GLY A 44 0.22 12.07 -15.85
N GLU A 45 -0.53 13.12 -16.15
CA GLU A 45 -1.08 14.05 -15.15
C GLU A 45 -2.01 13.35 -14.17
N GLY A 46 -2.87 12.44 -14.67
CA GLY A 46 -3.83 11.74 -13.83
C GLY A 46 -3.15 10.90 -12.74
N TYR A 47 -2.05 10.23 -13.09
CA TYR A 47 -1.28 9.43 -12.13
C TYR A 47 -0.50 10.33 -11.16
N GLU A 48 0.18 11.36 -11.66
CA GLU A 48 0.93 12.33 -10.86
C GLU A 48 0.07 12.96 -9.75
N LYS A 49 -1.18 13.31 -10.07
CA LYS A 49 -2.14 13.87 -9.11
C LYS A 49 -2.68 12.84 -8.13
N THR A 50 -2.58 11.55 -8.45
CA THR A 50 -3.00 10.44 -7.58
C THR A 50 -1.92 10.08 -6.55
N LYS A 51 -0.62 10.14 -6.91
CA LYS A 51 0.51 9.75 -6.03
C LYS A 51 0.43 10.29 -4.59
N PRO A 52 0.12 11.57 -4.34
CA PRO A 52 0.04 12.12 -2.98
C PRO A 52 -1.02 11.47 -2.08
N TRP A 53 -2.04 10.84 -2.68
CA TRP A 53 -3.13 10.20 -1.96
C TRP A 53 -2.83 8.76 -1.56
N HIS A 54 -1.89 8.11 -2.25
CA HIS A 54 -1.57 6.71 -1.96
C HIS A 54 -1.11 6.46 -0.52
N PRO A 55 -0.26 7.30 0.10
CA PRO A 55 0.05 7.15 1.52
C PRO A 55 -1.19 7.24 2.40
N LEU A 56 -2.13 8.14 2.11
CA LEU A 56 -3.36 8.28 2.91
C LEU A 56 -4.21 7.01 2.86
N TYR A 57 -4.39 6.42 1.67
CA TYR A 57 -5.12 5.16 1.53
C TYR A 57 -4.45 4.03 2.30
N ASN A 58 -3.12 3.96 2.23
CA ASN A 58 -2.34 2.96 2.96
C ASN A 58 -2.43 3.16 4.46
N ILE A 59 -2.31 4.40 4.97
CA ILE A 59 -2.46 4.69 6.40
C ILE A 59 -3.82 4.20 6.91
N ILE A 60 -4.90 4.55 6.21
CA ILE A 60 -6.27 4.17 6.63
C ILE A 60 -6.45 2.65 6.56
N LEU A 61 -6.16 2.04 5.41
CA LEU A 61 -6.44 0.63 5.19
C LEU A 61 -5.51 -0.28 5.98
N PHE A 62 -4.20 -0.06 5.97
CA PHE A 62 -3.28 -0.92 6.73
C PHE A 62 -3.43 -0.76 8.24
N SER A 63 -3.87 0.40 8.74
CA SER A 63 -4.24 0.53 10.16
C SER A 63 -5.50 -0.26 10.49
N LEU A 64 -6.53 -0.17 9.64
CA LEU A 64 -7.78 -0.92 9.81
C LEU A 64 -7.55 -2.44 9.74
N PHE A 65 -6.84 -2.91 8.72
CA PHE A 65 -6.55 -4.34 8.55
C PHE A 65 -5.54 -4.84 9.58
N GLY A 66 -4.60 -3.97 10.00
CA GLY A 66 -3.76 -4.20 11.16
C GLY A 66 -4.59 -4.42 12.42
N TRP A 67 -5.60 -3.58 12.67
CA TRP A 67 -6.53 -3.73 13.79
C TRP A 67 -7.34 -5.03 13.68
N LEU A 68 -7.89 -5.37 12.52
CA LEU A 68 -8.64 -6.62 12.32
C LEU A 68 -7.79 -7.85 12.64
N TYR A 69 -6.52 -7.85 12.23
CA TYR A 69 -5.58 -8.91 12.57
C TYR A 69 -5.28 -8.93 14.08
N MET A 70 -4.87 -7.82 14.67
CA MET A 70 -4.48 -7.73 16.08
C MET A 70 -5.65 -8.06 17.02
N ASN A 71 -6.87 -7.63 16.69
CA ASN A 71 -8.08 -7.90 17.46
C ASN A 71 -8.52 -9.38 17.37
N GLY A 72 -8.05 -10.11 16.36
CA GLY A 72 -8.28 -11.55 16.22
C GLY A 72 -7.27 -12.42 16.97
N LEU A 73 -6.26 -11.83 17.62
CA LEU A 73 -5.27 -12.55 18.41
C LEU A 73 -5.75 -12.77 19.84
N ALA A 74 -5.34 -13.89 20.45
CA ALA A 74 -5.66 -14.17 21.84
C ALA A 74 -4.95 -13.21 22.81
N GLU A 75 -3.67 -12.92 22.52
CA GLU A 75 -2.83 -12.03 23.31
C GLU A 75 -2.03 -11.12 22.35
N PRO A 76 -2.64 -10.03 21.85
CA PRO A 76 -1.94 -9.09 21.00
C PRO A 76 -0.85 -8.34 21.77
N THR A 77 0.32 -8.12 21.14
CA THR A 77 1.42 -7.35 21.73
C THR A 77 2.01 -6.36 20.73
N MET A 78 2.67 -5.31 21.22
CA MET A 78 3.37 -4.35 20.36
C MET A 78 4.49 -5.01 19.54
N THR A 79 5.25 -5.94 20.13
CA THR A 79 6.30 -6.67 19.41
C THR A 79 5.74 -7.47 18.24
N GLU A 80 4.62 -8.13 18.45
CA GLU A 80 3.91 -8.90 17.43
C GLU A 80 3.40 -8.01 16.29
N ALA A 81 2.85 -6.83 16.62
CA ALA A 81 2.46 -5.83 15.64
C ALA A 81 3.65 -5.33 14.80
N LEU A 82 4.78 -4.98 15.43
CA LEU A 82 5.97 -4.51 14.72
C LEU A 82 6.57 -5.58 13.79
N ILE A 83 6.59 -6.85 14.23
CA ILE A 83 7.02 -7.98 13.39
C ILE A 83 6.06 -8.15 12.20
N THR A 84 4.76 -8.03 12.44
CA THR A 84 3.73 -8.08 11.39
C THR A 84 3.93 -6.98 10.37
N GLY A 85 4.11 -5.74 10.82
CA GLY A 85 4.39 -4.59 9.96
C GLY A 85 5.66 -4.78 9.13
N ALA A 86 6.74 -5.29 9.73
CA ALA A 86 7.98 -5.58 9.03
C ALA A 86 7.79 -6.61 7.90
N ILE A 87 7.05 -7.68 8.17
CA ILE A 87 6.76 -8.71 7.17
C ILE A 87 5.87 -8.15 6.06
N TRP A 88 4.81 -7.44 6.40
CA TRP A 88 3.90 -6.85 5.41
C TRP A 88 4.62 -5.85 4.51
N ALA A 89 5.41 -4.94 5.09
CA ALA A 89 6.20 -3.97 4.32
C ALA A 89 7.25 -4.66 3.44
N GLY A 90 7.95 -5.66 3.97
CA GLY A 90 8.94 -6.43 3.21
C GLY A 90 8.33 -7.17 2.02
N ILE A 91 7.17 -7.80 2.20
CA ILE A 91 6.44 -8.45 1.11
C ILE A 91 5.99 -7.40 0.08
N CYS A 92 5.40 -6.28 0.50
CA CYS A 92 4.99 -5.20 -0.41
C CYS A 92 6.15 -4.67 -1.25
N ILE A 93 7.31 -4.37 -0.65
CA ILE A 93 8.48 -3.87 -1.38
C ILE A 93 8.88 -4.83 -2.51
N VAL A 94 8.88 -6.13 -2.25
CA VAL A 94 9.21 -7.14 -3.27
C VAL A 94 8.11 -7.22 -4.33
N PHE A 95 6.85 -7.36 -3.92
CA PHE A 95 5.73 -7.52 -4.84
C PHE A 95 5.48 -6.30 -5.70
N ASP A 96 5.69 -5.10 -5.19
CA ASP A 96 5.52 -3.87 -5.95
C ASP A 96 6.55 -3.75 -7.07
N VAL A 97 7.79 -4.23 -6.87
CA VAL A 97 8.78 -4.32 -7.95
C VAL A 97 8.31 -5.28 -9.05
N PHE A 98 7.78 -6.45 -8.67
CA PHE A 98 7.25 -7.38 -9.65
C PHE A 98 6.03 -6.81 -10.39
N GLY A 99 5.08 -6.27 -9.64
CA GLY A 99 3.80 -5.77 -10.15
C GLY A 99 3.97 -4.54 -11.03
N TRP A 100 4.73 -3.54 -10.57
CA TRP A 100 4.80 -2.23 -11.21
C TRP A 100 6.02 -2.01 -12.09
N VAL A 101 7.11 -2.77 -11.92
CA VAL A 101 8.36 -2.51 -12.66
C VAL A 101 8.70 -3.63 -13.64
N LEU A 102 8.73 -4.87 -13.16
CA LEU A 102 9.22 -6.02 -13.93
C LEU A 102 8.16 -6.57 -14.90
N ILE A 103 6.91 -6.73 -14.46
CA ILE A 103 5.82 -7.19 -15.31
C ILE A 103 5.32 -6.01 -16.14
N LYS A 104 5.37 -6.14 -17.47
CA LYS A 104 4.96 -5.06 -18.38
C LYS A 104 3.44 -5.06 -18.57
N HIS A 105 2.84 -3.91 -18.31
CA HIS A 105 1.44 -3.59 -18.50
C HIS A 105 1.30 -2.09 -18.76
N PRO A 106 0.12 -1.55 -19.14
CA PRO A 106 -0.03 -0.14 -19.52
C PRO A 106 0.36 0.91 -18.47
N TRP A 107 0.58 0.51 -17.22
CA TRP A 107 1.01 1.37 -16.11
C TRP A 107 2.33 0.91 -15.49
N SER A 108 3.11 0.09 -16.20
CA SER A 108 4.41 -0.35 -15.70
C SER A 108 5.39 0.81 -15.74
N LEU A 109 6.10 1.01 -14.64
CA LEU A 109 7.11 2.03 -14.43
C LEU A 109 8.51 1.48 -14.68
N SER A 110 9.44 2.38 -14.98
CA SER A 110 10.87 2.12 -14.86
C SER A 110 11.32 2.12 -13.40
N PHE A 111 12.53 1.63 -13.13
CA PHE A 111 13.12 1.69 -11.79
C PHE A 111 13.30 3.13 -11.30
N GLU A 112 13.64 4.05 -12.21
CA GLU A 112 13.80 5.47 -11.90
C GLU A 112 12.45 6.09 -11.51
N GLU A 113 11.42 5.88 -12.33
CA GLU A 113 10.07 6.39 -12.05
C GLU A 113 9.51 5.85 -10.72
N PHE A 114 9.79 4.58 -10.40
CA PHE A 114 9.28 3.94 -9.18
C PHE A 114 10.05 4.33 -7.92
N TYR A 115 11.38 4.43 -7.96
CA TYR A 115 12.20 4.65 -6.76
C TYR A 115 12.67 6.09 -6.57
N VAL A 116 12.77 6.87 -7.65
CA VAL A 116 13.25 8.25 -7.63
C VAL A 116 12.07 9.20 -7.81
N ASP A 117 11.32 9.12 -8.91
CA ASP A 117 10.27 10.11 -9.22
C ASP A 117 8.98 9.91 -8.42
N TYR A 118 8.81 8.73 -7.83
CA TYR A 118 7.72 8.46 -6.89
C TYR A 118 8.01 9.10 -5.52
N GLN A 119 9.24 9.46 -5.20
CA GLN A 119 9.54 10.05 -3.89
C GLN A 119 8.79 11.38 -3.70
N PRO A 120 8.33 11.68 -2.47
CA PRO A 120 8.49 10.91 -1.23
C PRO A 120 7.41 9.83 -1.02
N TRP A 121 6.46 9.70 -1.95
CA TRP A 121 5.21 8.99 -1.71
C TRP A 121 5.42 7.49 -1.49
N ILE A 122 6.33 6.85 -2.22
CA ILE A 122 6.59 5.41 -2.07
C ILE A 122 7.18 5.07 -0.69
N THR A 123 8.06 5.92 -0.18
CA THR A 123 8.60 5.79 1.18
C THR A 123 7.49 5.92 2.23
N LEU A 124 6.60 6.90 2.06
CA LEU A 124 5.47 7.10 2.97
C LEU A 124 4.48 5.93 2.93
N ILE A 125 4.27 5.30 1.77
CA ILE A 125 3.47 4.07 1.62
C ILE A 125 4.09 2.94 2.46
N TYR A 126 5.38 2.64 2.29
CA TYR A 126 6.02 1.57 3.05
C TYR A 126 6.05 1.82 4.55
N LEU A 127 6.23 3.07 4.97
CA LEU A 127 6.11 3.45 6.38
C LEU A 127 4.68 3.24 6.91
N ALA A 128 3.66 3.56 6.12
CA ALA A 128 2.26 3.34 6.49
C ALA A 128 1.94 1.84 6.63
N ILE A 129 2.43 1.01 5.71
CA ILE A 129 2.26 -0.45 5.76
C ILE A 129 2.94 -1.02 7.00
N PHE A 130 4.18 -0.59 7.28
CA PHE A 130 4.93 -1.00 8.46
C PHE A 130 4.24 -0.58 9.76
N ALA A 131 3.77 0.66 9.85
CA ALA A 131 3.12 1.19 11.05
C ALA A 131 1.69 0.67 11.24
N GLY A 132 1.02 0.21 10.17
CA GLY A 132 -0.39 -0.19 10.18
C GLY A 132 -0.76 -1.16 11.30
N PRO A 133 -0.11 -2.33 11.45
CA PRO A 133 -0.37 -3.24 12.55
C PRO A 133 -0.11 -2.65 13.94
N ALA A 134 0.87 -1.77 14.09
CA ALA A 134 1.16 -1.10 15.37
C ALA A 134 0.05 -0.10 15.74
N VAL A 135 -0.42 0.69 14.77
CA VAL A 135 -1.59 1.56 14.95
C VAL A 135 -2.83 0.70 15.26
N GLY A 136 -3.01 -0.41 14.56
CA GLY A 136 -4.09 -1.35 14.79
C GLY A 136 -4.10 -1.94 16.20
N TYR A 137 -2.92 -2.29 16.72
CA TYR A 137 -2.76 -2.71 18.11
C TYR A 137 -3.16 -1.61 19.11
N LEU A 138 -2.81 -0.36 18.86
CA LEU A 138 -3.22 0.74 19.74
C LEU A 138 -4.74 0.85 19.83
N PHE A 139 -5.46 0.56 18.74
CA PHE A 139 -6.93 0.52 18.73
C PHE A 139 -7.52 -0.68 19.49
N THR A 140 -6.78 -1.77 19.71
CA THR A 140 -7.27 -2.89 20.56
C THR A 140 -7.19 -2.58 22.06
N LEU A 141 -6.55 -1.47 22.45
CA LEU A 141 -6.41 -1.05 23.86
C LEU A 141 -7.52 -0.10 24.32
N ILE A 142 -8.41 0.30 23.42
CA ILE A 142 -9.52 1.24 23.65
C ILE A 142 -10.80 0.42 23.77
#